data_AF-A0A0T9KZL8-F1
#
_entry.id   AF-A0A0T9KZL8-F1
#
_cell.length_a   1.000
_cell.length_b   1.000
_cell.length_c   1.000
_cell.angle_alpha   90.00
_cell.angle_beta   90.00
_cell.angle_gamma   90.00
#
_symmetry.space_group_name_H-M   'P 1'
#
loop_
_entity.id
_entity.type
_entity.pdbx_description
1 polymer ?
#
loop_
_entity_poly.entity_id
_entity_poly.type
_entity_poly.pdbx_seq_one_letter_code
_entity_poly.pdbx_strand_id
1 'polypeptide(L)' 'MAKCSGCDASLSDSLIAEEEGKVYKSCPSCSERVGHHVFYRYDDFGMRDMGDGRYIVQSWCPDCRFKEPPVLQVSFECE' A
#
# COMPACT_ATOMS: atom_id res chain seq x y z
N MET A 1 -6.46 13.62 -10.24
CA MET A 1 -6.09 12.62 -9.22
C MET A 1 -7.35 12.18 -8.51
N ALA A 2 -7.62 10.88 -8.45
CA ALA A 2 -8.78 10.36 -7.75
C ALA A 2 -8.55 10.46 -6.23
N LYS A 3 -9.63 10.73 -5.50
CA LYS A 3 -9.63 10.85 -4.04
C LYS A 3 -10.30 9.63 -3.43
N CYS A 4 -9.84 9.24 -2.25
CA CYS A 4 -10.47 8.20 -1.47
C CYS A 4 -11.83 8.67 -0.94
N SER A 5 -12.86 7.85 -1.09
CA SER A 5 -14.20 8.15 -0.56
C SER A 5 -14.22 8.26 0.97
N GLY A 6 -13.41 7.46 1.68
CA GLY A 6 -13.41 7.42 3.14
C GLY A 6 -12.56 8.48 3.86
N CYS A 7 -11.42 8.88 3.29
CA CYS A 7 -10.48 9.78 3.97
C CYS A 7 -10.16 11.08 3.18
N ASP A 8 -10.75 11.27 2.00
CA ASP A 8 -10.57 12.43 1.10
C ASP A 8 -9.13 12.65 0.57
N ALA A 9 -8.15 11.88 1.05
CA ALA A 9 -6.77 11.91 0.58
C ALA A 9 -6.63 11.33 -0.83
N SER A 10 -5.53 11.63 -1.52
CA SER A 10 -5.34 11.16 -2.89
C SER A 10 -5.10 9.65 -2.92
N LEU A 11 -5.75 8.93 -3.82
CA LEU A 11 -5.54 7.48 -4.00
C LEU A 11 -4.13 7.15 -4.50
N SER A 12 -3.44 8.12 -5.12
CA SER A 12 -2.03 7.98 -5.50
C SER A 12 -1.07 8.08 -4.31
N ASP A 13 -1.54 8.59 -3.16
CA ASP A 13 -0.73 8.69 -1.96
C ASP A 13 -0.64 7.33 -1.26
N SER A 14 0.58 6.95 -0.91
CA SER A 14 0.84 5.74 -0.13
C SER A 14 0.81 6.11 1.36
N LEU A 15 -0.32 5.79 1.99
CA LEU A 15 -0.59 6.10 3.39
C LEU A 15 -0.03 5.01 4.29
N ILE A 16 0.37 5.42 5.49
CA ILE A 16 0.78 4.51 6.58
C ILE A 16 -0.28 4.62 7.68
N ALA A 17 -0.72 3.46 8.17
CA ALA A 17 -1.65 3.37 9.28
C ALA A 17 -1.05 2.43 10.34
N GLU A 18 -1.26 2.75 11.61
CA GLU A 18 -0.88 1.89 12.72
C GLU A 18 -2.14 1.48 13.47
N GLU A 19 -2.35 0.17 13.61
CA GLU A 19 -3.51 -0.39 14.29
C GLU A 19 -3.08 -1.58 15.14
N GLU A 20 -3.45 -1.57 16.43
CA GLU A 20 -3.06 -2.58 17.42
C GLU A 20 -1.54 -2.84 17.48
N GLY A 21 -0.72 -1.79 17.28
CA GLY A 21 0.75 -1.89 17.27
C GLY A 21 1.33 -2.58 16.03
N LYS A 22 0.51 -2.81 15.00
CA LYS A 22 0.96 -3.28 13.67
C LYS A 22 0.92 -2.13 12.68
N VAL A 23 1.91 -2.08 11.80
CA VAL A 23 2.01 -1.06 10.76
C VAL A 23 1.48 -1.62 9.45
N TYR A 24 0.65 -0.83 8.79
CA TYR A 24 0.02 -1.11 7.52
C TYR A 24 0.34 -0.01 6.53
N LYS A 25 0.30 -0.36 5.25
CA LYS A 25 0.60 0.54 4.16
C LYS A 25 -0.43 0.39 3.05
N SER A 26 -0.94 1.51 2.55
CA SER A 26 -1.82 1.50 1.39
C SER A 26 -1.03 1.37 0.09
N CYS A 27 -1.51 0.53 -0.83
CA CYS A 27 -0.95 0.46 -2.17
C CYS A 27 -1.66 1.44 -3.10
N PRO A 28 -0.97 2.43 -3.68
CA PRO A 28 -1.57 3.40 -4.59
C PRO A 28 -2.31 2.75 -5.76
N SER A 29 -1.69 1.77 -6.41
CA SER A 29 -2.28 1.11 -7.58
C SER A 29 -3.52 0.28 -7.24
N CYS A 30 -3.54 -0.42 -6.10
CA CYS A 30 -4.76 -1.10 -5.62
C CYS A 30 -5.84 -0.08 -5.27
N SER A 31 -5.45 1.00 -4.59
CA SER A 31 -6.37 2.02 -4.11
C SER A 31 -7.06 2.75 -5.27
N GLU A 32 -6.30 3.14 -6.30
CA GLU A 32 -6.86 3.75 -7.52
C GLU A 32 -7.80 2.81 -8.28
N ARG A 33 -7.52 1.50 -8.28
CA ARG A 33 -8.36 0.51 -8.97
C ARG A 33 -9.72 0.32 -8.31
N VAL A 34 -9.76 0.37 -6.97
CA VAL A 34 -10.99 0.12 -6.20
C VAL A 34 -11.76 1.42 -5.90
N GLY A 35 -11.06 2.55 -5.74
CA GLY A 35 -11.67 3.86 -5.48
C GLY A 35 -11.50 4.37 -4.04
N HIS A 36 -10.89 3.57 -3.17
CA HIS A 36 -10.59 3.91 -1.77
C HIS A 36 -9.25 3.28 -1.37
N HIS A 37 -8.64 3.75 -0.27
CA HIS A 37 -7.33 3.23 0.15
C HIS A 37 -7.44 1.77 0.62
N VAL A 38 -6.61 0.90 0.03
CA VAL A 38 -6.52 -0.52 0.38
C VAL A 38 -5.21 -0.76 1.10
N PHE A 39 -5.29 -1.21 2.36
CA PHE A 39 -4.14 -1.42 3.24
C PHE A 39 -3.74 -2.89 3.33
N TYR A 40 -2.43 -3.12 3.30
CA TYR A 40 -1.79 -4.40 3.55
C TYR A 40 -0.77 -4.24 4.67
N ARG A 41 -0.24 -5.34 5.21
CA ARG A 41 0.83 -5.25 6.20
C ARG A 41 2.04 -4.57 5.59
N TYR A 42 2.69 -3.69 6.36
CA TYR A 42 3.86 -2.96 5.88
C TYR A 42 4.98 -3.89 5.41
N ASP A 43 5.21 -4.98 6.13
CA ASP A 43 6.26 -5.96 5.84
C ASP A 43 6.06 -6.68 4.51
N ASP A 44 4.81 -6.84 4.06
CA ASP A 44 4.48 -7.57 2.82
C ASP A 44 4.94 -6.82 1.56
N PHE A 45 5.13 -5.51 1.63
CA PHE A 45 5.69 -4.73 0.51
C PHE A 45 7.15 -5.12 0.23
N GLY A 46 7.86 -5.56 1.27
CA GLY A 46 9.28 -5.80 1.23
C GLY A 46 10.10 -4.52 1.09
N MET A 47 11.41 -4.70 1.22
CA MET A 47 12.39 -3.62 1.14
C MET A 47 13.13 -3.64 -0.20
N ARG A 48 13.48 -2.45 -0.69
CA ARG A 48 14.36 -2.22 -1.82
C ARG A 48 15.70 -1.71 -1.33
N ASP A 49 16.77 -2.36 -1.77
CA ASP A 49 18.12 -1.82 -1.70
C ASP A 49 18.28 -0.72 -2.76
N MET A 50 18.67 0.48 -2.32
CA MET A 50 18.92 1.62 -3.21
C MET A 50 20.32 1.62 -3.83
N GLY A 51 21.21 0.71 -3.42
CA GLY A 51 22.59 0.62 -3.89
C GLY A 51 23.55 1.60 -3.21
N ASP A 52 23.06 2.38 -2.24
CA ASP A 52 23.82 3.33 -1.41
C ASP A 52 23.82 2.95 0.08
N GLY A 53 23.45 1.70 0.38
CA GLY A 53 23.33 1.17 1.74
C GLY A 53 21.99 1.48 2.42
N ARG A 54 21.08 2.21 1.76
CA ARG A 54 19.73 2.45 2.29
C ARG A 54 18.75 1.38 1.80
N TYR A 55 17.97 0.87 2.74
CA TYR A 55 16.81 0.01 2.46
C TYR A 55 15.53 0.82 2.68
N ILE A 56 14.71 0.95 1.65
CA ILE A 56 13.42 1.63 1.73
C ILE A 56 12.28 0.66 1.38
N VAL A 57 11.13 0.82 2.02
CA VAL A 57 9.94 0.02 1.68
C VAL A 57 9.53 0.27 0.24
N GLN A 58 9.06 -0.77 -0.45
CA GLN A 58 8.55 -0.62 -1.82
C GLN A 58 7.31 0.28 -1.85
N SER A 59 7.11 1.02 -2.94
CA SER A 59 5.95 1.90 -3.11
C SER A 59 4.66 1.13 -3.38
N TRP A 60 4.76 -0.03 -4.04
CA TRP A 60 3.61 -0.86 -4.44
C TRP A 60 3.72 -2.26 -3.83
N CYS A 61 2.57 -2.91 -3.64
CA CYS A 61 2.52 -4.28 -3.17
C CYS A 61 3.18 -5.23 -4.20
N PRO A 62 3.59 -6.44 -3.78
CA PRO A 62 4.15 -7.45 -4.68
C PRO A 62 3.26 -7.72 -5.89
N ASP A 63 1.94 -7.83 -5.69
CA ASP A 63 0.99 -8.11 -6.75
C ASP A 63 1.02 -7.04 -7.86
N CYS A 64 0.98 -5.75 -7.48
CA CYS A 64 1.08 -4.64 -8.43
C CYS A 64 2.47 -4.55 -9.08
N ARG A 65 3.52 -4.96 -8.38
CA ARG A 65 4.91 -4.92 -8.88
C ARG A 65 5.21 -6.04 -9.87
N PHE A 66 4.78 -7.26 -9.57
CA PHE A 66 5.04 -8.46 -10.38
C PHE A 66 3.94 -8.74 -11.40
N LYS A 67 2.79 -8.03 -11.31
CA LYS A 67 1.58 -8.28 -12.12
C LYS A 67 1.06 -9.72 -11.98
N GLU A 68 1.32 -10.33 -10.83
CA GLU A 68 0.86 -11.66 -10.49
C GLU A 68 -0.53 -11.59 -9.82
N PRO A 69 -1.32 -12.68 -9.87
CA PRO A 69 -2.60 -12.72 -9.15
C PRO A 69 -2.40 -12.43 -7.66
N PRO A 70 -3.36 -11.76 -7.01
CA PRO A 70 -3.15 -11.20 -5.69
C PRO A 70 -2.83 -12.29 -4.67
N VAL A 71 -1.62 -12.25 -4.12
CA VAL A 71 -1.17 -13.17 -3.07
C VAL A 71 -1.39 -12.53 -1.70
N LEU A 72 -1.43 -11.19 -1.63
CA LEU A 72 -1.61 -10.50 -0.38
C LEU A 72 -3.06 -10.48 0.07
N GLN A 73 -3.26 -10.75 1.37
CA GLN A 73 -4.54 -10.54 2.02
C GLN A 73 -4.68 -9.06 2.40
N VAL A 74 -5.75 -8.43 1.89
CA VAL A 74 -6.15 -7.08 2.32
C VAL A 74 -6.39 -7.11 3.83
N SER A 75 -5.76 -6.18 4.55
CA SER A 75 -5.93 -6.07 6.00
C SER A 75 -7.19 -5.27 6.34
N PHE A 76 -7.33 -4.10 5.72
CA PHE A 76 -8.53 -3.25 5.80
C PHE A 76 -8.51 -2.22 4.67
N GLU A 77 -9.62 -1.52 4.53
CA GLU A 77 -9.87 -0.54 3.49
C GLU A 77 -10.45 0.73 4.14
N CYS A 78 -10.23 1.90 3.54
CA CYS A 78 -10.96 3.09 3.96
C CYS A 78 -12.44 2.94 3.60
N GLU A 79 -13.33 3.09 4.58
CA GLU A 79 -14.79 3.15 4.42
C GLU A 79 -15.27 4.58 4.12
#